data_AF-A0A357T1D5-F1
#
_entry.id   AF-A0A357T1D5-F1
#
_cell.length_a   1.000
_cell.length_b   1.000
_cell.length_c   1.000
_cell.angle_alpha   90.00
_cell.angle_beta   90.00
_cell.angle_gamma   90.00
#
_symmetry.space_group_name_H-M   'P 1'
#
loop_
_entity.id
_entity.type
_entity.pdbx_description
1 polymer ?
#
loop_
_entity_poly.entity_id
_entity_poly.type
_entity_poly.pdbx_seq_one_letter_code
_entity_poly.pdbx_strand_id
1 'polypeptide(L)'
;MPANRRERIAKGLCPNCGNVNDRIPKYLCSVCLVKENQRKLIWANERIKAGLCPYCSRSIDIKGPYCSVCKEKRIKRNRLRRARDKREATNK
;
A
#
# COMPACT_ATOMS: atom_id res chain seq x y z
N MET A 1 -28.61 12.80 4.87
CA MET A 1 -27.23 13.01 4.41
C MET A 1 -26.44 11.72 4.59
N PRO A 2 -25.73 11.19 3.58
CA PRO A 2 -24.90 10.02 3.78
C PRO A 2 -23.83 10.36 4.83
N ALA A 3 -23.69 9.54 5.87
CA ALA A 3 -22.72 9.74 6.94
C ALA A 3 -21.35 10.09 6.35
N ASN A 4 -20.78 11.22 6.78
CA ASN A 4 -19.51 11.69 6.25
C ASN A 4 -18.40 10.65 6.56
N ARG A 5 -17.31 10.65 5.79
CA ARG A 5 -16.26 9.61 5.90
C ARG A 5 -15.72 9.46 7.33
N ARG A 6 -15.57 10.58 8.06
CA ARG A 6 -15.09 10.59 9.44
C ARG A 6 -16.08 9.91 10.38
N GLU A 7 -17.36 10.18 10.22
CA GLU A 7 -18.44 9.57 11.00
C GLU A 7 -18.51 8.06 10.80
N ARG A 8 -18.33 7.57 9.57
CA ARG A 8 -18.25 6.13 9.28
C ARG A 8 -17.11 5.47 10.06
N ILE A 9 -15.92 6.06 10.03
CA ILE A 9 -14.74 5.54 10.74
C ILE A 9 -14.99 5.53 12.26
N ALA A 10 -15.56 6.60 12.81
CA ALA A 10 -15.88 6.69 14.23
C ALA A 10 -16.89 5.63 14.68
N LYS A 11 -17.83 5.26 13.81
CA LYS A 11 -18.83 4.19 14.05
C LYS A 11 -18.32 2.77 13.73
N GLY A 12 -17.03 2.58 13.44
CA GLY A 12 -16.49 1.27 13.08
C GLY A 12 -16.91 0.78 11.69
N LEU A 13 -17.38 1.69 10.82
CA LEU A 13 -17.78 1.39 9.45
C LEU A 13 -16.66 1.68 8.47
N CYS A 14 -16.63 0.92 7.37
CA CYS A 14 -15.70 1.13 6.28
C CYS A 14 -15.96 2.49 5.62
N PRO A 15 -14.94 3.34 5.46
CA PRO A 15 -15.09 4.67 4.86
C PRO A 15 -15.48 4.62 3.38
N ASN A 16 -15.24 3.48 2.70
CA ASN A 16 -15.51 3.32 1.28
C ASN A 16 -16.95 2.81 1.03
N CYS A 17 -17.31 1.64 1.57
CA CYS A 17 -18.63 1.05 1.33
C CYS A 17 -19.68 1.35 2.40
N GLY A 18 -19.30 1.84 3.59
CA GLY A 18 -20.24 2.09 4.70
C GLY A 18 -20.66 0.84 5.50
N ASN A 19 -20.27 -0.37 5.09
CA ASN A 19 -20.52 -1.59 5.87
C ASN A 19 -19.60 -1.67 7.10
N VAL A 20 -19.89 -2.56 8.04
CA VAL A 20 -19.02 -2.86 9.19
C VAL A 20 -17.59 -3.14 8.74
N ASN A 21 -16.62 -2.54 9.45
CA ASN A 21 -15.21 -2.79 9.22
C ASN A 21 -14.75 -3.98 10.08
N ASP A 22 -14.60 -5.13 9.43
CA ASP A 22 -14.14 -6.38 10.02
C ASP A 22 -12.63 -6.39 10.36
N ARG A 23 -11.90 -5.31 10.05
CA ARG A 23 -10.44 -5.23 10.18
C ARG A 23 -9.98 -4.14 11.14
N ILE A 24 -10.84 -3.64 12.03
CA ILE A 24 -10.48 -2.62 13.02
C ILE A 24 -9.20 -3.07 13.76
N PRO A 25 -8.20 -2.17 13.94
CA PRO A 25 -8.22 -0.73 13.67
C PRO A 25 -7.79 -0.31 12.24
N LYS A 26 -7.72 -1.22 11.27
CA LYS A 26 -7.30 -0.91 9.89
C LYS A 26 -8.37 -0.12 9.13
N TYR A 27 -7.93 0.68 8.16
CA TYR A 27 -8.77 1.68 7.48
C TYR A 27 -9.91 1.11 6.62
N LEU A 28 -9.70 0.00 5.90
CA LEU A 28 -10.70 -0.60 5.01
C LEU A 28 -11.12 -1.99 5.51
N CYS A 29 -12.41 -2.31 5.34
CA CYS A 29 -12.91 -3.68 5.46
C CYS A 29 -12.23 -4.60 4.43
N SER A 30 -12.28 -5.91 4.67
CA SER A 30 -11.64 -6.91 3.82
C SER A 30 -12.05 -6.80 2.35
N VAL A 31 -13.35 -6.64 2.08
CA VAL A 31 -13.87 -6.54 0.71
C VAL A 31 -13.33 -5.32 -0.02
N CYS A 32 -13.35 -4.15 0.63
CA CYS A 32 -12.84 -2.93 0.04
C CYS A 32 -11.33 -2.95 -0.13
N LEU A 33 -10.60 -3.60 0.77
CA LEU A 33 -9.16 -3.79 0.66
C LEU A 33 -8.82 -4.60 -0.61
N VAL A 34 -9.49 -5.73 -0.85
CA VAL A 34 -9.22 -6.58 -2.01
C VAL A 34 -9.42 -5.78 -3.30
N LYS A 35 -10.55 -5.06 -3.42
CA LYS A 35 -10.83 -4.20 -4.57
C LYS A 35 -9.79 -3.09 -4.74
N GLU A 36 -9.34 -2.48 -3.64
CA GLU A 36 -8.29 -1.45 -3.69
C GLU A 36 -6.95 -2.03 -4.14
N ASN A 37 -6.55 -3.18 -3.61
CA ASN A 37 -5.31 -3.86 -3.98
C ASN A 37 -5.32 -4.27 -5.46
N GLN A 38 -6.42 -4.82 -5.96
CA GLN A 38 -6.56 -5.18 -7.37
C GLN A 38 -6.42 -3.95 -8.27
N ARG A 39 -7.06 -2.84 -7.92
CA ARG A 39 -6.91 -1.57 -8.65
C ARG A 39 -5.47 -1.07 -8.67
N LYS A 40 -4.78 -1.12 -7.53
CA LYS A 40 -3.37 -0.72 -7.41
C LYS A 40 -2.46 -1.62 -8.24
N LEU A 41 -2.73 -2.92 -8.31
CA LEU A 41 -1.98 -3.88 -9.13
C LEU A 41 -2.16 -3.59 -10.62
N ILE A 42 -3.40 -3.40 -11.07
CA ILE A 42 -3.70 -3.05 -12.47
C ILE A 42 -2.95 -1.76 -12.86
N TRP A 43 -3.11 -0.70 -12.06
CA TRP A 43 -2.45 0.57 -12.28
C TRP A 43 -0.92 0.47 -12.32
N ALA A 44 -0.32 -0.32 -11.42
CA ALA A 44 1.12 -0.52 -11.42
C ALA A 44 1.59 -1.28 -12.67
N ASN A 45 0.84 -2.30 -13.09
CA ASN A 45 1.15 -3.09 -14.27
C ASN A 45 1.04 -2.27 -15.57
N GLU A 46 0.03 -1.41 -15.68
CA GLU A 46 -0.11 -0.49 -16.82
C GLU A 46 1.11 0.43 -16.96
N ARG A 47 1.61 0.97 -15.84
CA ARG A 47 2.84 1.78 -15.84
C ARG A 47 4.07 0.97 -16.23
N ILE A 48 4.23 -0.23 -15.70
CA ILE A 48 5.36 -1.11 -16.05
C ILE A 48 5.33 -1.43 -17.55
N LYS A 49 4.16 -1.74 -18.12
CA LYS A 49 3.99 -1.97 -19.56
C LYS A 49 4.35 -0.74 -20.39
N ALA A 50 4.04 0.46 -19.89
CA ALA A 50 4.45 1.72 -20.50
C ALA A 50 5.93 2.08 -20.27
N GLY A 51 6.73 1.20 -19.65
CA GLY A 51 8.13 1.47 -19.33
C GLY A 51 8.35 2.48 -18.19
N LEU A 52 7.31 2.75 -17.39
CA LEU A 52 7.32 3.73 -16.30
C LEU A 52 7.35 3.05 -14.93
N CYS A 53 8.20 3.57 -14.05
CA CYS A 53 8.29 3.15 -12.66
C CYS A 53 6.96 3.47 -11.93
N PRO A 54 6.27 2.48 -11.34
CA PRO A 54 5.02 2.72 -10.62
C PRO A 54 5.15 3.71 -9.47
N TYR A 55 6.34 3.84 -8.88
CA TYR A 55 6.55 4.68 -7.69
C TYR A 55 6.80 6.16 -8.01
N CYS A 56 7.58 6.47 -9.04
CA CYS A 56 7.97 7.86 -9.36
C CYS A 56 7.64 8.29 -10.79
N SER A 57 6.98 7.44 -11.57
CA SER A 57 6.59 7.69 -12.97
C SER A 57 7.73 7.95 -13.95
N ARG A 58 9.00 7.87 -13.53
CA ARG A 58 10.17 7.96 -14.43
C ARG A 58 10.34 6.68 -15.22
N SER A 59 11.03 6.75 -16.35
CA SER A 59 11.40 5.58 -17.15
C SER A 59 12.14 4.54 -16.31
N ILE A 60 11.90 3.28 -16.65
CA ILE A 60 12.61 2.13 -16.08
C ILE A 60 13.93 1.97 -16.84
N ASP A 61 15.04 2.16 -16.13
CA ASP A 61 16.41 2.13 -16.65
C ASP A 61 17.13 0.79 -16.41
N ILE A 62 16.49 -0.14 -15.70
CA ILE A 62 17.05 -1.44 -15.34
C ILE A 62 16.01 -2.56 -15.48
N LYS A 63 16.46 -3.81 -15.60
CA LYS A 63 15.56 -4.97 -15.61
C LYS A 63 14.76 -5.05 -14.29
N GLY A 64 13.44 -4.96 -14.41
CA GLY A 64 12.49 -5.11 -13.32
C GLY A 64 11.40 -4.02 -13.31
N PRO A 65 10.52 -4.02 -12.29
CA PRO A 65 9.34 -3.15 -12.27
C PRO A 65 9.61 -1.73 -11.74
N TYR A 66 10.83 -1.39 -11.35
CA TYR A 66 11.17 -0.08 -10.77
C TYR A 66 12.43 0.47 -11.44
N CYS A 67 12.52 1.80 -11.54
CA CYS A 67 13.79 2.45 -11.86
C CYS A 67 14.84 2.20 -10.76
N SER A 68 16.12 2.30 -11.12
CA SER A 68 17.29 2.06 -10.24
C SER A 68 17.16 2.79 -8.91
N VAL A 69 16.88 4.10 -8.95
CA VAL A 69 16.75 4.96 -7.77
C VAL A 69 15.65 4.46 -6.82
N CYS A 70 14.49 4.06 -7.35
CA CYS A 70 13.40 3.56 -6.51
C CYS A 70 13.69 2.17 -5.97
N LYS A 71 14.37 1.32 -6.75
CA LYS A 71 14.82 0.00 -6.33
C LYS A 71 15.80 0.10 -5.16
N GLU A 72 16.81 0.97 -5.24
CA GLU A 72 17.78 1.20 -4.17
C GLU A 72 17.13 1.75 -2.90
N LYS A 73 16.26 2.77 -3.03
CA LYS A 73 15.48 3.29 -1.90
C LYS A 73 14.65 2.20 -1.22
N ARG A 74 14.06 1.29 -1.99
CA ARG A 74 13.29 0.16 -1.46
C ARG A 74 14.20 -0.85 -0.74
N ILE A 75 15.37 -1.18 -1.30
CA ILE A 75 16.35 -2.08 -0.67
C ILE A 75 16.83 -1.49 0.66
N LYS A 76 17.22 -0.21 0.68
CA LYS A 76 17.66 0.48 1.90
C LYS A 76 16.59 0.46 2.98
N ARG A 77 15.34 0.83 2.63
CA ARG A 77 14.20 0.77 3.58
C ARG A 77 13.96 -0.64 4.10
N ASN A 78 14.01 -1.66 3.24
CA ASN A 78 13.81 -3.05 3.67
C ASN A 78 14.93 -3.53 4.62
N ARG A 79 16.18 -3.14 4.37
CA ARG A 79 17.31 -3.44 5.28
C ARG A 79 17.10 -2.79 6.66
N LEU A 80 16.74 -1.50 6.69
CA LEU A 80 16.47 -0.78 7.94
C LEU A 80 15.30 -1.41 8.71
N ARG A 81 14.22 -1.77 8.01
CA ARG A 81 13.07 -2.45 8.62
C ARG A 81 13.49 -3.78 9.26
N ARG A 82 14.19 -4.65 8.53
CA ARG A 82 14.67 -5.94 9.04
C ARG A 82 15.60 -5.78 10.26
N ALA A 83 16.46 -4.76 10.25
CA ALA A 83 17.35 -4.48 11.39
C ALA A 83 16.56 -4.06 12.63
N ARG A 84 15.52 -3.21 12.47
CA ARG A 84 14.62 -2.85 13.56
C ARG A 84 13.85 -4.06 14.07
N ASP A 85 13.22 -4.82 13.18
CA ASP A 85 12.42 -5.99 13.54
C ASP A 85 13.30 -7.03 14.31
N LYS A 86 14.58 -7.19 13.94
CA LYS A 86 15.53 -8.03 14.66
C LYS A 86 15.83 -7.50 16.07
N ARG A 87 16.07 -6.19 16.22
CA ARG A 87 16.32 -5.56 17.54
C ARG A 87 15.12 -5.71 18.46
N GLU A 88 13.91 -5.48 17.94
CA GLU A 88 12.66 -5.68 18.69
C GLU A 88 12.47 -7.13 19.13
N ALA A 89 12.87 -8.10 18.30
CA ALA A 89 12.82 -9.51 18.65
C ALA A 89 13.88 -9.93 19.68
N THR A 90 15.03 -9.24 19.76
CA THR A 90 16.08 -9.52 20.76
C THR A 90 15.81 -8.84 22.10
N ASN A 91 15.07 -7.72 22.12
CA ASN A 91 14.73 -6.98 23.34
C ASN A 91 13.42 -7.45 24.01
N LYS A 92 12.82 -8.56 23.54
CA LYS A 92 11.59 -9.14 24.05
C LYS A 92 11.89 -10.48 24.70
#